data_AF-A0AAV0W021-F1
#
_entry.id   AF-A0AAV0W021-F1
#
_cell.length_a   1.000
_cell.length_b   1.000
_cell.length_c   1.000
_cell.angle_alpha   90.00
_cell.angle_beta   90.00
_cell.angle_gamma   90.00
#
_symmetry.space_group_name_H-M   'P 1'
#
loop_
_entity.id
_entity.type
_entity.pdbx_description
1 polymer ?
#
loop_
_entity_poly.entity_id
_entity_poly.type
_entity_poly.pdbx_seq_one_letter_code
_entity_poly.pdbx_strand_id
1 'polypeptide(L)'
;MESPEITSVCKVSRLTHDDINIFKKKLSDISEKVKQDRFLLDMMSVSKVRRTDRRKTNRKERILINYFIPTKEGDKYRVCLNAFSSITSIKRKRLNIIARNFKTTQLSPIEKRGGSRVSAKSEEITKSIIDHILAFKVKKSHHTRKDSNRSYLQPGLSVNIMYKVWKCDRIKNDKPIASFSKYYNVFVSKFNLAFGHPQ
;
A
#
# COMPACT_ATOMS: atom_id res chain seq x y z
N MET A 1 40.21 -11.90 14.21
CA MET A 1 39.05 -12.03 13.31
C MET A 1 39.21 -11.03 12.17
N GLU A 2 39.82 -11.46 11.08
CA GLU A 2 40.01 -10.62 9.89
C GLU A 2 38.66 -10.29 9.25
N SER A 3 38.41 -9.00 9.10
CA SER A 3 37.28 -8.50 8.32
C SER A 3 37.52 -8.86 6.86
N PRO A 4 36.59 -9.56 6.16
CA PRO A 4 36.82 -9.95 4.78
C PRO A 4 37.00 -8.69 3.93
N GLU A 5 38.12 -8.63 3.21
CA GLU A 5 38.42 -7.57 2.26
C GLU A 5 37.30 -7.46 1.22
N ILE A 6 36.45 -6.46 1.36
CA ILE A 6 35.36 -6.19 0.43
C ILE A 6 35.95 -5.59 -0.84
N THR A 7 36.54 -6.44 -1.69
CA THR A 7 37.04 -6.09 -3.01
C THR A 7 35.95 -5.34 -3.81
N SER A 8 36.28 -4.13 -4.29
CA SER A 8 35.37 -3.18 -4.97
C SER A 8 34.89 -3.65 -6.35
N VAL A 9 35.47 -4.73 -6.85
CA VAL A 9 35.38 -5.15 -8.24
C VAL A 9 34.23 -6.12 -8.45
N CYS A 10 33.48 -5.92 -9.54
CA CYS A 10 32.45 -6.83 -10.01
C CYS A 10 33.11 -8.13 -10.51
N LYS A 11 32.77 -9.28 -9.91
CA LYS A 11 33.30 -10.61 -10.27
C LYS A 11 32.34 -11.42 -11.14
N VAL A 12 31.50 -10.77 -11.94
CA VAL A 12 30.50 -11.44 -12.79
C VAL A 12 31.13 -12.43 -13.79
N SER A 13 32.35 -12.15 -14.27
CA SER A 13 33.09 -13.04 -15.18
C SER A 13 33.51 -14.37 -14.56
N ARG A 14 33.48 -14.48 -13.22
CA ARG A 14 33.80 -15.73 -12.51
C ARG A 14 32.58 -16.63 -12.32
N LEU A 15 31.38 -16.16 -12.67
CA LEU A 15 30.16 -16.96 -12.57
C LEU A 15 30.01 -17.82 -13.81
N THR A 16 29.75 -19.11 -13.60
CA THR A 16 29.42 -20.03 -14.69
C THR A 16 27.96 -19.89 -15.09
N HIS A 17 27.60 -20.41 -16.27
CA HIS A 17 26.22 -20.44 -16.73
C HIS A 17 25.32 -21.25 -15.78
N ASP A 18 25.84 -22.34 -15.23
CA ASP A 18 25.13 -23.20 -14.29
C ASP A 18 24.82 -22.47 -12.98
N ASP A 19 25.78 -21.72 -12.42
CA ASP A 19 25.57 -20.90 -11.22
C ASP A 19 24.40 -19.94 -11.40
N ILE A 20 24.37 -19.25 -12.56
CA ILE A 20 23.32 -18.30 -12.92
C ILE A 20 21.97 -19.00 -13.05
N ASN A 21 21.92 -20.16 -13.71
CA ASN A 21 20.68 -20.90 -13.94
C ASN A 21 20.12 -21.50 -12.65
N ILE A 22 20.98 -22.08 -11.80
CA ILE A 22 20.60 -22.59 -10.48
C ILE A 22 20.01 -21.45 -9.64
N PHE A 23 20.66 -20.29 -9.63
CA PHE A 23 20.18 -19.14 -8.90
C PHE A 23 18.82 -18.64 -9.42
N LYS A 24 18.67 -18.51 -10.75
CA LYS A 24 17.40 -18.12 -11.39
C LYS A 24 16.28 -19.10 -11.05
N LYS A 25 16.54 -20.40 -11.12
CA LYS A 25 15.57 -21.44 -10.79
C LYS A 25 15.10 -21.32 -9.35
N LYS A 26 16.04 -21.26 -8.39
CA LYS A 26 15.74 -21.04 -6.96
C LYS A 26 14.90 -19.79 -6.73
N LEU A 27 15.20 -18.69 -7.42
CA LEU A 27 14.44 -17.44 -7.29
C LEU A 27 13.02 -17.53 -7.89
N SER A 28 12.88 -18.27 -8.98
CA SER A 28 11.61 -18.47 -9.69
C SER A 28 10.68 -19.44 -8.98
N ASP A 29 11.23 -20.44 -8.30
CA ASP A 29 10.46 -21.43 -7.52
C ASP A 29 9.76 -20.78 -6.32
N ILE A 30 10.21 -19.59 -5.90
CA ILE A 30 9.58 -18.82 -4.81
C ILE A 30 8.42 -17.98 -5.37
N SER A 31 7.20 -18.51 -5.21
CA SER A 31 5.96 -17.86 -5.68
C SER A 31 5.56 -16.63 -4.84
N GLU A 32 5.75 -16.68 -3.52
CA GLU A 32 5.37 -15.58 -2.63
C GLU A 32 6.36 -14.42 -2.70
N LYS A 33 5.85 -13.23 -3.07
CA LYS A 33 6.64 -11.98 -3.15
C LYS A 33 7.45 -11.69 -1.88
N VAL A 34 6.88 -11.90 -0.69
CA VAL A 34 7.56 -11.62 0.58
C VAL A 34 8.72 -12.59 0.83
N LYS A 35 8.54 -13.88 0.53
CA LYS A 35 9.62 -14.88 0.60
C LYS A 35 10.71 -14.56 -0.42
N GLN A 36 10.33 -14.12 -1.62
CA GLN A 36 11.28 -13.73 -2.66
C GLN A 36 12.09 -12.50 -2.25
N ASP A 37 11.46 -11.50 -1.61
CA ASP A 37 12.16 -10.32 -1.08
C ASP A 37 13.16 -10.68 0.03
N ARG A 38 12.82 -11.65 0.90
CA ARG A 38 13.74 -12.19 1.92
C ARG A 38 14.94 -12.89 1.28
N PHE A 39 14.70 -13.77 0.30
CA PHE A 39 15.77 -14.44 -0.42
C PHE A 39 16.72 -13.44 -1.12
N LEU A 40 16.17 -12.40 -1.75
CA LEU A 40 16.99 -11.33 -2.35
C LEU A 40 17.80 -10.57 -1.30
N LEU A 41 17.23 -10.33 -0.12
CA LEU A 41 17.90 -9.66 0.99
C LEU A 41 19.10 -10.47 1.50
N ASP A 42 19.02 -11.80 1.56
CA ASP A 42 20.16 -12.68 1.94
C ASP A 42 21.32 -12.63 0.93
N MET A 43 21.02 -12.17 -0.29
CA MET A 43 21.99 -11.95 -1.37
C MET A 43 22.45 -10.49 -1.46
N MET A 44 22.08 -9.66 -0.47
CA MET A 44 22.41 -8.25 -0.38
C MET A 44 23.11 -7.95 0.95
N SER A 45 24.13 -7.09 0.92
CA SER A 45 24.67 -6.45 2.12
C SER A 45 24.36 -4.97 2.08
N VAL A 46 23.59 -4.49 3.06
CA VAL A 46 23.16 -3.09 3.17
C VAL A 46 23.94 -2.43 4.28
N SER A 47 24.65 -1.34 3.96
CA SER A 47 25.47 -0.59 4.91
C SER A 47 25.35 0.93 4.69
N LYS A 48 25.81 1.72 5.67
CA LYS A 48 25.91 3.18 5.53
C LYS A 48 27.11 3.55 4.66
N VAL A 49 26.97 4.58 3.84
CA VAL A 49 28.08 5.07 3.00
C VAL A 49 29.13 5.74 3.89
N ARG A 50 30.39 5.30 3.79
CA ARG A 50 31.52 5.82 4.59
C ARG A 50 31.90 7.27 4.26
N ARG A 51 31.91 7.64 2.97
CA ARG A 51 32.22 9.01 2.52
C ARG A 51 30.95 9.76 2.14
N THR A 52 30.72 10.90 2.75
CA THR A 52 29.63 11.81 2.40
C THR A 52 30.20 13.17 2.02
N ASP A 53 29.60 13.81 1.01
CA ASP A 53 30.10 15.08 0.44
C ASP A 53 29.88 16.24 1.42
N ARG A 54 30.91 16.55 2.22
CA ARG A 54 30.91 17.52 3.33
C ARG A 54 30.27 18.88 2.99
N ARG A 55 30.23 19.29 1.72
CA ARG A 55 29.73 20.60 1.27
C ARG A 55 28.20 20.72 1.17
N LYS A 56 27.45 19.60 1.19
CA LYS A 56 25.97 19.63 1.17
C LYS A 56 25.36 19.57 2.58
N THR A 57 24.51 20.54 2.91
CA THR A 57 23.76 20.66 4.18
C THR A 57 22.52 19.75 4.24
N ASN A 58 21.76 19.62 3.16
CA ASN A 58 20.55 18.76 3.09
C ASN A 58 20.85 17.39 2.45
N ARG A 59 21.53 16.49 3.18
CA ARG A 59 21.81 15.14 2.67
C ARG A 59 20.68 14.16 2.98
N LYS A 60 20.01 13.67 1.94
CA LYS A 60 19.30 12.39 2.04
C LYS A 60 20.32 11.30 2.41
N GLU A 61 20.02 10.53 3.44
CA GLU A 61 20.90 9.46 3.90
C GLU A 61 21.12 8.46 2.75
N ARG A 62 22.38 8.26 2.37
CA ARG A 62 22.75 7.32 1.30
C ARG A 62 22.96 5.93 1.89
N ILE A 63 22.59 4.92 1.11
CA ILE A 63 22.81 3.51 1.44
C ILE A 63 23.80 2.93 0.44
N LEU A 64 24.73 2.11 0.94
CA LEU A 64 25.59 1.27 0.14
C LEU A 64 24.95 -0.12 0.09
N ILE A 65 24.79 -0.65 -1.12
CA ILE A 65 24.25 -1.99 -1.34
C ILE A 65 25.28 -2.79 -2.13
N ASN A 66 25.70 -3.92 -1.57
CA ASN A 66 26.51 -4.91 -2.27
C ASN A 66 25.61 -6.09 -2.64
N TYR A 67 25.76 -6.59 -3.87
CA TYR A 67 25.00 -7.71 -4.40
C TYR A 67 25.91 -8.92 -4.55
N PHE A 68 25.38 -10.10 -4.26
CA PHE A 68 26.10 -11.36 -4.31
C PHE A 68 25.33 -12.41 -5.09
N ILE A 69 26.04 -13.28 -5.81
CA ILE A 69 25.47 -14.47 -6.43
C ILE A 69 26.25 -15.69 -5.90
N PRO A 70 25.57 -16.70 -5.36
CA PRO A 70 26.22 -17.93 -4.91
C PRO A 70 26.64 -18.81 -6.09
N THR A 71 27.77 -19.49 -5.96
CA THR A 71 28.20 -20.58 -6.86
C THR A 71 27.57 -21.90 -6.42
N LYS A 72 27.66 -22.91 -7.29
CA LYS A 72 27.30 -24.30 -6.97
C LYS A 72 28.03 -24.84 -5.73
N GLU A 73 29.26 -24.38 -5.50
CA GLU A 73 30.13 -24.77 -4.37
C GLU A 73 29.77 -24.04 -3.06
N GLY A 74 28.89 -23.02 -3.13
CA GLY A 74 28.42 -22.27 -1.96
C GLY A 74 29.11 -20.92 -1.74
N ASP A 75 30.20 -20.64 -2.46
CA ASP A 75 30.88 -19.35 -2.42
C ASP A 75 30.01 -18.23 -2.99
N LYS A 76 30.16 -17.01 -2.49
CA LYS A 76 29.38 -15.85 -2.94
C LYS A 76 30.27 -14.85 -3.69
N TYR A 77 30.01 -14.67 -4.98
CA TYR A 77 30.68 -13.63 -5.76
C TYR A 77 29.94 -12.31 -5.71
N ARG A 78 30.68 -11.24 -5.37
CA ARG A 78 30.16 -9.86 -5.46
C ARG A 78 29.99 -9.47 -6.93
N VAL A 79 28.81 -8.96 -7.26
CA VAL A 79 28.46 -8.48 -8.60
C VAL A 79 27.98 -7.03 -8.57
N CYS A 80 28.04 -6.35 -9.71
CA CYS A 80 27.46 -5.03 -9.86
C CYS A 80 25.92 -5.12 -9.94
N LEU A 81 25.26 -3.99 -9.70
CA LEU A 81 23.80 -3.87 -9.79
C LEU A 81 23.25 -4.28 -11.16
N ASN A 82 23.94 -3.93 -12.25
CA ASN A 82 23.47 -4.23 -13.59
C ASN A 82 23.50 -5.75 -13.85
N ALA A 83 24.57 -6.43 -13.46
CA ALA A 83 24.67 -7.88 -13.54
C ALA A 83 23.61 -8.56 -12.67
N PHE A 84 23.47 -8.16 -11.40
CA PHE A 84 22.46 -8.71 -10.50
C PHE A 84 21.03 -8.52 -11.04
N SER A 85 20.72 -7.32 -11.53
CA SER A 85 19.41 -7.00 -12.12
C SER A 85 19.15 -7.81 -13.40
N SER A 86 20.16 -8.08 -14.21
CA SER A 86 20.06 -8.88 -15.44
C SER A 86 19.91 -10.37 -15.13
N ILE A 87 20.61 -10.89 -14.12
CA ILE A 87 20.54 -12.29 -13.71
C ILE A 87 19.18 -12.58 -13.06
N THR A 88 18.73 -11.71 -12.15
CA THR A 88 17.50 -11.92 -11.37
C THR A 88 16.22 -11.48 -12.10
N SER A 89 16.35 -10.70 -13.19
CA SER A 89 15.25 -9.96 -13.82
C SER A 89 14.53 -8.98 -12.87
N ILE A 90 15.13 -8.64 -11.72
CA ILE A 90 14.55 -7.73 -10.74
C ILE A 90 15.07 -6.31 -10.97
N LYS A 91 14.13 -5.39 -11.24
CA LYS A 91 14.44 -3.97 -11.45
C LYS A 91 15.06 -3.32 -10.21
N ARG A 92 16.02 -2.41 -10.43
CA ARG A 92 16.66 -1.54 -9.43
C ARG A 92 15.69 -0.93 -8.40
N LYS A 93 14.48 -0.53 -8.84
CA LYS A 93 13.45 0.05 -7.96
C LYS A 93 13.08 -0.89 -6.81
N ARG A 94 12.83 -2.18 -7.09
CA ARG A 94 12.45 -3.17 -6.07
C ARG A 94 13.60 -3.43 -5.10
N LEU A 95 14.82 -3.63 -5.61
CA LEU A 95 16.03 -3.83 -4.79
C LEU A 95 16.27 -2.66 -3.82
N ASN A 96 16.10 -1.42 -4.29
CA ASN A 96 16.24 -0.24 -3.44
C ASN A 96 15.16 -0.14 -2.36
N ILE A 97 13.92 -0.58 -2.64
CA ILE A 97 12.84 -0.62 -1.64
C ILE A 97 13.19 -1.63 -0.56
N ILE A 98 13.61 -2.84 -0.94
CA ILE A 98 14.01 -3.90 -0.01
C ILE A 98 15.14 -3.39 0.90
N ALA A 99 16.22 -2.86 0.32
CA ALA A 99 17.37 -2.37 1.09
C ALA A 99 17.02 -1.21 2.04
N ARG A 100 16.20 -0.25 1.61
CA ARG A 100 15.79 0.88 2.46
C ARG A 100 14.89 0.45 3.60
N ASN A 101 13.95 -0.47 3.33
CA ASN A 101 13.09 -1.01 4.36
C ASN A 101 13.94 -1.74 5.40
N PHE A 102 14.79 -2.67 4.95
CA PHE A 102 15.69 -3.42 5.83
C PHE A 102 16.57 -2.50 6.69
N LYS A 103 17.14 -1.45 6.11
CA LYS A 103 17.92 -0.48 6.89
C LYS A 103 17.13 0.18 8.02
N THR A 104 15.83 0.41 7.82
CA THR A 104 14.96 1.12 8.78
C THR A 104 14.36 0.16 9.81
N THR A 105 13.94 -1.03 9.38
CA THR A 105 13.13 -1.95 10.18
C THR A 105 13.87 -3.21 10.60
N GLN A 106 15.07 -3.46 10.03
CA GLN A 106 15.79 -4.75 10.09
C GLN A 106 14.99 -5.94 9.53
N LEU A 107 13.91 -5.68 8.79
CA LEU A 107 13.00 -6.69 8.25
C LEU A 107 12.79 -6.50 6.74
N SER A 108 12.42 -7.58 6.07
CA SER A 108 11.99 -7.54 4.67
C SER A 108 10.65 -6.78 4.53
N PRO A 109 10.41 -6.04 3.43
CA PRO A 109 9.16 -5.31 3.24
C PRO A 109 7.91 -6.19 3.34
N ILE A 110 6.96 -5.78 4.18
CA ILE A 110 5.63 -6.39 4.27
C ILE A 110 4.82 -6.08 3.01
N GLU A 111 4.08 -7.06 2.51
CA GLU A 111 3.11 -6.86 1.42
C GLU A 111 1.86 -6.14 1.95
N LYS A 112 1.51 -5.02 1.32
CA LYS A 112 0.39 -4.15 1.73
C LYS A 112 -0.69 -4.02 0.65
N ARG A 113 -0.56 -4.75 -0.46
CA ARG A 113 -1.59 -4.81 -1.50
C ARG A 113 -2.80 -5.60 -1.01
N GLY A 114 -3.99 -5.16 -1.41
CA GLY A 114 -5.25 -5.76 -0.98
C GLY A 114 -5.63 -5.42 0.47
N GLY A 115 -6.57 -6.19 1.02
CA GLY A 115 -7.08 -6.05 2.39
C GLY A 115 -8.27 -5.10 2.54
N SER A 116 -9.08 -5.33 3.58
CA SER A 116 -10.15 -4.41 3.97
C SER A 116 -9.56 -3.16 4.62
N ARG A 117 -9.96 -1.99 4.13
CA ARG A 117 -9.64 -0.69 4.74
C ARG A 117 -10.72 -0.23 5.72
N VAL A 118 -11.70 -1.09 6.00
CA VAL A 118 -12.79 -0.79 6.92
C VAL A 118 -12.25 -0.96 8.34
N SER A 119 -12.14 0.15 9.07
CA SER A 119 -11.85 0.14 10.50
C SER A 119 -13.15 0.18 11.30
N ALA A 120 -13.12 -0.26 12.56
CA ALA A 120 -14.26 -0.14 13.49
C ALA A 120 -14.82 1.30 13.55
N LYS A 121 -13.91 2.30 13.50
CA LYS A 121 -14.28 3.71 13.40
C LYS A 121 -15.04 4.04 12.11
N SER A 122 -14.63 3.48 10.97
CA SER A 122 -15.35 3.68 9.71
C SER A 122 -16.73 3.03 9.74
N GLU A 123 -16.90 1.90 10.42
CA GLU A 123 -18.19 1.22 10.58
C GLU A 123 -19.13 2.05 11.46
N GLU A 124 -18.66 2.53 12.60
CA GLU A 124 -19.41 3.40 13.51
C GLU A 124 -19.91 4.66 12.80
N ILE A 125 -19.03 5.34 12.07
CA ILE A 125 -19.40 6.53 11.31
C ILE A 125 -20.43 6.19 10.23
N THR A 126 -20.25 5.07 9.52
CA THR A 126 -21.19 4.64 8.47
C THR A 126 -22.57 4.35 9.06
N LYS A 127 -22.62 3.67 10.22
CA LYS A 127 -23.86 3.40 10.94
C LYS A 127 -24.54 4.69 11.40
N SER A 128 -23.78 5.62 11.99
CA SER A 128 -24.32 6.93 12.40
C SER A 128 -24.91 7.73 11.23
N ILE A 129 -24.33 7.65 10.04
CA ILE A 129 -24.89 8.28 8.83
C ILE A 129 -26.20 7.60 8.42
N ILE A 130 -26.25 6.26 8.44
CA ILE A 130 -27.46 5.49 8.13
C ILE A 130 -28.59 5.87 9.09
N ASP A 131 -28.31 5.84 10.40
CA ASP A 131 -29.28 6.16 11.45
C ASP A 131 -29.81 7.60 11.30
N HIS A 132 -28.91 8.55 10.99
CA HIS A 132 -29.30 9.94 10.74
C HIS A 132 -30.20 10.08 9.51
N ILE A 133 -29.92 9.38 8.41
CA ILE A 133 -30.77 9.42 7.20
C ILE A 133 -32.14 8.79 7.47
N LEU A 134 -32.20 7.69 8.25
CA LEU A 134 -33.45 7.02 8.62
C LEU A 134 -34.35 7.89 9.53
N ALA A 135 -33.77 8.83 10.28
CA ALA A 135 -34.53 9.73 11.15
C ALA A 135 -35.37 10.77 10.38
N PHE A 136 -35.12 10.99 9.08
CA PHE A 136 -35.92 11.91 8.27
C PHE A 136 -37.27 11.28 7.90
N LYS A 137 -38.34 12.09 7.99
CA LYS A 137 -39.66 11.69 7.50
C LYS A 137 -39.63 11.54 5.98
N VAL A 138 -40.08 10.39 5.49
CA VAL A 138 -40.12 10.06 4.06
C VAL A 138 -41.55 9.78 3.63
N LYS A 139 -41.95 10.30 2.47
CA LYS A 139 -43.25 10.01 1.85
C LYS A 139 -43.07 8.89 0.82
N LYS A 140 -43.84 7.81 0.92
CA LYS A 140 -43.86 6.76 -0.10
C LYS A 140 -44.58 7.27 -1.36
N SER A 141 -44.15 6.82 -2.54
CA SER A 141 -44.94 7.02 -3.76
C SER A 141 -46.29 6.34 -3.58
N HIS A 142 -47.36 7.12 -3.58
CA HIS A 142 -48.73 6.61 -3.68
C HIS A 142 -49.08 6.55 -5.16
N HIS A 143 -49.70 5.45 -5.61
CA HIS A 143 -50.27 5.17 -6.94
C HIS A 143 -49.47 4.27 -7.92
N THR A 144 -49.87 3.00 -7.93
CA THR A 144 -50.40 2.24 -9.07
C THR A 144 -49.73 2.43 -10.44
N ARG A 145 -48.51 1.91 -10.61
CA ARG A 145 -48.00 1.20 -11.81
C ARG A 145 -46.53 0.83 -11.56
N LYS A 146 -46.22 -0.48 -11.62
CA LYS A 146 -44.89 -1.11 -11.45
C LYS A 146 -43.98 -0.36 -10.44
N ASP A 147 -44.24 -0.58 -9.15
CA ASP A 147 -43.63 0.16 -8.05
C ASP A 147 -42.09 0.14 -8.09
N SER A 148 -41.48 1.32 -8.26
CA SER A 148 -40.02 1.49 -8.16
C SER A 148 -39.50 1.45 -6.72
N ASN A 149 -40.39 1.26 -5.73
CA ASN A 149 -40.12 1.33 -4.28
C ASN A 149 -39.36 2.60 -3.84
N ARG A 150 -39.41 3.66 -4.65
CA ARG A 150 -38.71 4.91 -4.38
C ARG A 150 -39.48 5.75 -3.36
N SER A 151 -38.77 6.27 -2.37
CA SER A 151 -39.35 7.12 -1.34
C SER A 151 -38.81 8.55 -1.43
N TYR A 152 -39.61 9.54 -1.03
CA TYR A 152 -39.32 10.95 -1.27
C TYR A 152 -39.16 11.74 0.04
N LEU A 153 -38.05 12.47 0.12
CA LEU A 153 -37.74 13.46 1.14
C LEU A 153 -38.36 14.81 0.78
N GLN A 154 -38.48 15.70 1.77
CA GLN A 154 -39.06 17.03 1.58
C GLN A 154 -38.33 17.85 0.49
N PRO A 155 -39.05 18.62 -0.35
CA PRO A 155 -38.46 19.37 -1.46
C PRO A 155 -37.38 20.40 -1.07
N GLY A 156 -37.45 20.97 0.13
CA GLY A 156 -36.46 21.93 0.63
C GLY A 156 -35.20 21.29 1.24
N LEU A 157 -35.18 19.96 1.34
CA LEU A 157 -34.02 19.23 1.86
C LEU A 157 -33.06 18.92 0.71
N SER A 158 -31.77 18.89 1.02
CA SER A 158 -30.74 18.40 0.10
C SER A 158 -29.73 17.55 0.87
N VAL A 159 -29.02 16.68 0.18
CA VAL A 159 -27.97 15.84 0.81
C VAL A 159 -26.92 16.72 1.50
N ASN A 160 -26.62 17.90 0.96
CA ASN A 160 -25.70 18.86 1.58
C ASN A 160 -26.25 19.43 2.90
N ILE A 161 -27.53 19.79 2.95
CA ILE A 161 -28.17 20.26 4.19
C ILE A 161 -28.18 19.14 5.23
N MET A 162 -28.58 17.93 4.84
CA MET A 162 -28.57 16.76 5.73
C MET A 162 -27.16 16.50 6.29
N TYR A 163 -26.13 16.56 5.45
CA TYR A 163 -24.75 16.41 5.88
C TYR A 163 -24.32 17.48 6.89
N LYS A 164 -24.70 18.74 6.68
CA LYS A 164 -24.39 19.84 7.61
C LYS A 164 -25.02 19.58 8.98
N VAL A 165 -26.29 19.17 9.01
CA VAL A 165 -27.00 18.83 10.25
C VAL A 165 -26.31 17.69 10.98
N TRP A 166 -26.03 16.58 10.28
CA TRP A 166 -25.29 15.44 10.83
C TRP A 166 -23.92 15.84 11.39
N LYS A 167 -23.16 16.62 10.62
CA LYS A 167 -21.82 17.08 11.01
C LYS A 167 -21.87 17.94 12.27
N CYS A 168 -22.82 18.88 12.36
CA CYS A 168 -23.00 19.73 13.53
C CYS A 168 -23.36 18.90 14.77
N ASP A 169 -24.26 17.92 14.65
CA ASP A 169 -24.60 17.01 15.74
C ASP A 169 -23.38 16.19 16.22
N ARG A 170 -22.60 15.64 15.29
CA ARG A 170 -21.37 14.91 15.61
C ARG A 170 -20.35 15.78 16.35
N ILE A 171 -20.15 17.02 15.91
CA ILE A 171 -19.24 17.98 16.57
C ILE A 171 -19.73 18.32 17.97
N LYS A 172 -21.03 18.56 18.15
CA LYS A 172 -21.63 18.87 19.46
C LYS A 172 -21.43 17.73 20.48
N ASN A 173 -21.42 16.49 20.01
CA ASN A 173 -21.25 15.30 20.84
C ASN A 173 -19.79 14.80 20.91
N ASP A 174 -18.80 15.57 20.43
CA ASP A 174 -17.38 15.20 20.35
C ASP A 174 -17.12 13.85 19.64
N LYS A 175 -17.88 13.58 18.57
CA LYS A 175 -17.80 12.34 17.79
C LYS A 175 -17.06 12.56 16.47
N PRO A 176 -16.37 11.53 15.93
CA PRO A 176 -15.61 11.68 14.70
C PRO A 176 -16.51 11.93 13.49
N ILE A 177 -16.07 12.80 12.59
CA ILE A 177 -16.81 13.19 11.39
C ILE A 177 -16.31 12.46 10.13
N ALA A 178 -17.18 12.37 9.12
CA ALA A 178 -16.85 11.94 7.76
C ALA A 178 -16.85 13.13 6.79
N SER A 179 -16.21 12.92 5.63
CA SER A 179 -16.33 13.83 4.50
C SER A 179 -17.73 13.78 3.88
N PHE A 180 -18.13 14.86 3.20
CA PHE A 180 -19.38 14.91 2.44
C PHE A 180 -19.46 13.77 1.41
N SER A 181 -18.35 13.46 0.72
CA SER A 181 -18.31 12.38 -0.28
C SER A 181 -18.67 11.02 0.34
N LYS A 182 -18.16 10.69 1.53
CA LYS A 182 -18.54 9.46 2.25
C LYS A 182 -20.04 9.47 2.59
N TYR A 183 -20.56 10.58 3.09
CA TYR A 183 -21.98 10.74 3.41
C TYR A 183 -22.87 10.55 2.17
N TYR A 184 -22.54 11.22 1.08
CA TYR A 184 -23.25 11.13 -0.20
C TYR A 184 -23.23 9.70 -0.77
N ASN A 185 -22.08 9.03 -0.71
CA ASN A 185 -21.98 7.64 -1.15
C ASN A 185 -22.87 6.72 -0.34
N VAL A 186 -22.95 6.89 0.99
CA VAL A 186 -23.89 6.12 1.83
C VAL A 186 -25.33 6.43 1.44
N PHE A 187 -25.69 7.70 1.23
CA PHE A 187 -27.02 8.10 0.79
C PHE A 187 -27.43 7.40 -0.52
N VAL A 188 -26.61 7.46 -1.57
CA VAL A 188 -26.97 6.91 -2.89
C VAL A 188 -26.86 5.38 -2.94
N SER A 189 -25.90 4.77 -2.25
CA SER A 189 -25.68 3.32 -2.32
C SER A 189 -26.58 2.50 -1.39
N LYS A 190 -27.04 3.08 -0.28
CA LYS A 190 -27.86 2.37 0.72
C LYS A 190 -29.34 2.72 0.67
N PHE A 191 -29.70 3.83 0.02
CA PHE A 191 -31.08 4.31 0.02
C PHE A 191 -31.57 4.64 -1.39
N ASN A 192 -32.78 4.19 -1.71
CA ASN A 192 -33.50 4.59 -2.93
C ASN A 192 -34.39 5.82 -2.65
N LEU A 193 -33.75 6.95 -2.34
CA LEU A 193 -34.42 8.20 -1.97
C LEU A 193 -34.36 9.24 -3.10
N ALA A 194 -35.43 10.03 -3.24
CA ALA A 194 -35.48 11.26 -4.03
C ALA A 194 -35.86 12.44 -3.15
N PHE A 195 -35.71 13.65 -3.68
CA PHE A 195 -36.25 14.87 -3.07
C PHE A 195 -37.49 15.30 -3.84
N GLY A 196 -38.50 15.81 -3.13
CA GLY A 196 -39.71 16.35 -3.73
C GLY A 196 -40.86 15.36 -3.80
N HIS A 197 -41.49 15.27 -4.96
CA HIS A 197 -42.65 14.41 -5.22
C HIS A 197 -42.41 13.61 -6.51
N PRO A 198 -43.06 12.45 -6.67
CA PRO A 198 -43.08 11.78 -7.96
C PRO A 198 -43.60 12.75 -9.04
N GLN A 199 -42.88 12.81 -10.16
CA GLN A 199 -43.30 13.53 -11.36
C GLN A 199 -44.12 12.62 -12.27
#